data_AF-A0A099S9P8-F1
#
_entry.id   AF-A0A099S9P8-F1
#
_cell.length_a   1.000
_cell.length_b   1.000
_cell.length_c   1.000
_cell.angle_alpha   90.00
_cell.angle_beta   90.00
_cell.angle_gamma   90.00
#
_symmetry.space_group_name_H-M   'P 1'
#
loop_
_entity.id
_entity.type
_entity.pdbx_description
1 polymer ?
#
loop_
_entity_poly.entity_id
_entity_poly.type
_entity_poly.pdbx_seq_one_letter_code
_entity_poly.pdbx_strand_id
1 'polypeptide(L)'
;MNMQDKNALDIKLSLAPEVETVMSEVQKDYLEEEMAETIPQMEKGQINISGVYAYKDGDKLEVKFYIANGFNQEISIGKIPLKIINSTGEEVAYQVFDLKEMGKIPPCSARPGKVYFNKGNVFVDEIKHDDWKLVFDGNIQAVKYAEIEFEKFPEDMTEKDKNAFNDFLTKIRKIEKGQFAANVFTMLQYKNGDILLTLVFRNGADEEVTLEKLPLTLEDENKDVIFSAMYTLEDFKISAQKARILSVVVKNDILLKDEFDLTRAKLIFSLRD
;
A
#
# COMPACT_ATOMS: atom_id res chain seq x y z
N MET A 1 20.43 -21.61 -31.92
CA MET A 1 19.94 -20.41 -31.23
C MET A 1 18.56 -20.72 -30.71
N ASN A 2 18.43 -20.94 -29.40
CA ASN A 2 17.18 -21.32 -28.76
C ASN A 2 16.21 -20.13 -28.74
N MET A 3 14.92 -20.39 -28.91
CA MET A 3 13.82 -19.40 -28.86
C MET A 3 13.61 -18.75 -27.47
N GLN A 4 14.47 -19.01 -26.48
CA GLN A 4 14.36 -18.47 -25.11
C GLN A 4 14.97 -17.07 -24.92
N ASP A 5 15.82 -16.59 -25.84
CA ASP A 5 16.50 -15.28 -25.69
C ASP A 5 15.66 -14.05 -26.09
N LYS A 6 14.42 -14.23 -26.58
CA LYS A 6 13.64 -13.10 -27.17
C LYS A 6 12.82 -12.27 -26.18
N ASN A 7 12.79 -12.62 -24.89
CA ASN A 7 11.97 -11.93 -23.87
C ASN A 7 12.76 -11.39 -22.67
N ALA A 8 14.09 -11.51 -22.64
CA ALA A 8 14.89 -10.95 -21.55
C ALA A 8 14.82 -9.42 -21.57
N LEU A 9 14.49 -8.81 -20.42
CA LEU A 9 14.52 -7.36 -20.27
C LEU A 9 15.96 -6.85 -20.26
N ASP A 10 16.23 -5.82 -21.07
CA ASP A 10 17.44 -4.99 -20.93
C ASP A 10 17.26 -4.04 -19.74
N ILE A 11 17.88 -4.37 -18.61
CA ILE A 11 17.83 -3.60 -17.37
C ILE A 11 19.05 -2.69 -17.29
N LYS A 12 18.82 -1.37 -17.24
CA LYS A 12 19.89 -0.37 -17.18
C LYS A 12 20.17 0.10 -15.76
N LEU A 13 21.41 0.46 -15.48
CA LEU A 13 21.76 1.10 -14.22
C LEU A 13 21.04 2.46 -14.13
N SER A 14 20.49 2.74 -12.96
CA SER A 14 19.95 4.04 -12.62
C SER A 14 20.61 4.52 -11.34
N LEU A 15 21.15 5.75 -11.34
CA LEU A 15 21.73 6.41 -10.17
C LEU A 15 20.87 7.58 -9.68
N ALA A 16 20.80 7.77 -8.36
CA ALA A 16 20.06 8.91 -7.81
C ALA A 16 20.71 10.20 -8.32
N PRO A 17 19.96 11.26 -8.64
CA PRO A 17 20.52 12.46 -9.27
C PRO A 17 21.72 13.05 -8.51
N GLU A 18 21.68 13.00 -7.18
CA GLU A 18 22.73 13.50 -6.30
C GLU A 18 24.01 12.68 -6.40
N VAL A 19 23.89 11.38 -6.69
CA VAL A 19 25.00 10.43 -6.84
C VAL A 19 25.56 10.48 -8.27
N GLU A 20 24.68 10.54 -9.27
CA GLU A 20 25.06 10.54 -10.68
C GLU A 20 25.97 11.72 -11.05
N THR A 21 25.75 12.88 -10.43
CA THR A 21 26.51 14.12 -10.69
C THR A 21 27.95 14.11 -10.16
N VAL A 22 28.26 13.24 -9.20
CA VAL A 22 29.58 13.20 -8.53
C VAL A 22 30.34 11.90 -8.77
N MET A 23 29.70 10.89 -9.38
CA MET A 23 30.28 9.57 -9.62
C MET A 23 31.14 9.54 -10.88
N SER A 24 32.32 8.93 -10.81
CA SER A 24 33.20 8.77 -11.98
C SER A 24 32.70 7.67 -12.91
N GLU A 25 33.09 7.72 -14.19
CA GLU A 25 32.73 6.69 -15.17
C GLU A 25 33.24 5.29 -14.76
N VAL A 26 34.45 5.19 -14.20
CA VAL A 26 34.99 3.91 -13.70
C VAL A 26 34.12 3.31 -12.59
N GLN A 27 33.53 4.15 -11.73
CA GLN A 27 32.60 3.68 -10.69
C GLN A 27 31.26 3.23 -11.29
N LYS A 28 30.80 3.87 -12.37
CA LYS A 28 29.59 3.45 -13.08
C LYS A 28 29.80 2.10 -13.75
N ASP A 29 30.90 1.93 -14.48
CA ASP A 29 31.25 0.67 -15.15
C ASP A 29 31.26 -0.49 -14.14
N TYR A 30 31.89 -0.28 -12.97
CA TYR A 30 31.89 -1.28 -11.89
C TYR A 30 30.48 -1.61 -11.39
N LEU A 31 29.60 -0.61 -11.24
CA LEU A 31 28.23 -0.84 -10.81
C LEU A 31 27.39 -1.53 -11.89
N GLU A 32 27.67 -1.29 -13.17
CA GLU A 32 27.01 -1.98 -14.29
C GLU A 32 27.43 -3.45 -14.34
N GLU A 33 28.72 -3.76 -14.16
CA GLU A 33 29.23 -5.12 -14.06
C GLU A 33 28.63 -5.86 -12.86
N GLU A 34 28.70 -5.28 -11.66
CA GLU A 34 28.12 -5.87 -10.44
C GLU A 34 26.61 -6.08 -10.57
N MET A 35 25.89 -5.14 -11.19
CA MET A 35 24.47 -5.23 -11.44
C MET A 35 24.13 -6.40 -12.38
N ALA A 36 24.89 -6.54 -13.47
CA ALA A 36 24.69 -7.60 -14.47
C ALA A 36 24.97 -9.01 -13.89
N GLU A 37 25.92 -9.13 -12.96
CA GLU A 37 26.22 -10.39 -12.26
C GLU A 37 25.20 -10.70 -11.15
N THR A 38 24.65 -9.68 -10.49
CA THR A 38 23.79 -9.84 -9.31
C THR A 38 22.33 -10.07 -9.67
N ILE A 39 21.81 -9.35 -10.67
CA ILE A 39 20.38 -9.37 -11.00
C ILE A 39 20.11 -10.58 -11.92
N PRO A 40 19.25 -11.53 -11.50
CA PRO A 40 18.87 -12.64 -12.36
C PRO A 40 18.10 -12.14 -13.58
N GLN A 41 17.98 -12.96 -14.62
CA GLN A 41 17.11 -12.63 -15.75
C GLN A 41 15.67 -12.37 -15.27
N MET A 42 15.09 -11.27 -15.74
CA MET A 42 13.76 -10.81 -15.33
C MET A 42 12.78 -10.74 -16.51
N GLU A 43 11.50 -10.95 -16.20
CA GLU A 43 10.40 -10.76 -17.14
C GLU A 43 9.73 -9.39 -16.99
N LYS A 44 9.05 -8.95 -18.05
CA LYS A 44 8.27 -7.71 -18.06
C LYS A 44 7.19 -7.72 -16.97
N GLY A 45 7.11 -6.60 -16.24
CA GLY A 45 6.11 -6.38 -15.19
C GLY A 45 6.49 -6.92 -13.81
N GLN A 46 7.74 -7.31 -13.59
CA GLN A 46 8.24 -7.78 -12.30
C GLN A 46 9.09 -6.70 -11.59
N ILE A 47 9.12 -6.76 -10.25
CA ILE A 47 10.12 -6.06 -9.45
C ILE A 47 10.95 -7.13 -8.76
N ASN A 48 12.26 -6.95 -8.80
CA ASN A 48 13.20 -7.85 -8.14
C ASN A 48 14.04 -7.08 -7.14
N ILE A 49 14.42 -7.75 -6.07
CA ILE A 49 15.49 -7.33 -5.18
C ILE A 49 16.55 -8.43 -5.18
N SER A 50 17.81 -8.03 -5.35
CA SER A 50 18.96 -8.94 -5.36
C SER A 50 20.04 -8.41 -4.45
N GLY A 51 20.43 -9.20 -3.45
CA GLY A 51 21.51 -8.86 -2.53
C GLY A 51 22.87 -9.05 -3.19
N VAL A 52 23.79 -8.12 -2.92
CA VAL A 52 25.18 -8.15 -3.38
C VAL A 52 26.07 -8.74 -2.28
N TYR A 53 25.98 -8.16 -1.07
CA TYR A 53 26.70 -8.62 0.10
C TYR A 53 25.87 -8.35 1.36
N ALA A 54 26.16 -9.11 2.41
CA ALA A 54 25.68 -8.86 3.77
C ALA A 54 26.87 -9.05 4.71
N TYR A 55 27.27 -8.01 5.45
CA TYR A 55 28.36 -8.12 6.43
C TYR A 55 28.04 -7.34 7.70
N LYS A 56 28.62 -7.80 8.80
CA LYS A 56 28.43 -7.19 10.11
C LYS A 56 29.25 -5.89 10.20
N ASP A 57 28.56 -4.78 10.42
CA ASP A 57 29.12 -3.46 10.65
C ASP A 57 28.77 -3.02 12.09
N GLY A 58 29.67 -3.30 13.03
CA GLY A 58 29.45 -3.09 14.46
C GLY A 58 28.26 -3.90 15.01
N ASP A 59 27.23 -3.20 15.50
CA ASP A 59 25.97 -3.77 16.00
C ASP A 59 24.86 -3.80 14.92
N LYS A 60 25.21 -3.55 13.66
CA LYS A 60 24.28 -3.65 12.53
C LYS A 60 24.78 -4.66 11.51
N LEU A 61 23.88 -5.10 10.66
CA LEU A 61 24.19 -5.86 9.47
C LEU A 61 23.94 -4.95 8.27
N GLU A 62 25.02 -4.53 7.60
CA GLU A 62 24.93 -3.79 6.33
C GLU A 62 24.63 -4.78 5.20
N VAL A 63 23.62 -4.45 4.40
CA VAL A 63 23.27 -5.22 3.19
C VAL A 63 23.23 -4.27 2.01
N LYS A 64 24.06 -4.55 0.99
CA LYS A 64 23.98 -3.90 -0.31
C LYS A 64 23.11 -4.74 -1.23
N PHE A 65 22.28 -4.09 -2.03
CA PHE A 65 21.37 -4.76 -2.96
C PHE A 65 21.07 -3.89 -4.18
N TYR A 66 20.47 -4.51 -5.19
CA TYR A 66 19.80 -3.82 -6.30
C TYR A 66 18.30 -4.02 -6.22
N ILE A 67 17.53 -2.98 -6.55
CA ILE A 67 16.12 -3.11 -6.89
C ILE A 67 15.95 -2.85 -8.37
N ALA A 68 15.38 -3.83 -9.08
CA ALA A 68 15.12 -3.76 -10.50
C ALA A 68 13.65 -3.55 -10.80
N ASN A 69 13.36 -2.60 -11.70
CA ASN A 69 12.04 -2.29 -12.21
C ASN A 69 11.86 -2.87 -13.61
N GLY A 70 11.10 -3.96 -13.72
CA GLY A 70 10.71 -4.55 -15.00
C GLY A 70 9.45 -3.96 -15.62
N PHE A 71 8.84 -2.93 -15.03
CA PHE A 71 7.70 -2.24 -15.62
C PHE A 71 8.12 -1.21 -16.68
N ASN A 72 7.18 -0.85 -17.55
CA ASN A 72 7.31 0.23 -18.54
C ASN A 72 6.98 1.63 -17.96
N GLN A 73 6.86 1.73 -16.64
CA GLN A 73 6.57 2.96 -15.91
C GLN A 73 7.51 3.09 -14.72
N GLU A 74 7.73 4.31 -14.24
CA GLU A 74 8.50 4.55 -13.02
C GLU A 74 7.84 3.91 -11.79
N ILE A 75 8.66 3.47 -10.83
CA ILE A 75 8.20 2.97 -9.53
C ILE A 75 8.81 3.77 -8.39
N SER A 76 8.09 3.85 -7.27
CA SER A 76 8.60 4.39 -6.01
C SER A 76 8.35 3.39 -4.91
N ILE A 77 9.32 3.22 -4.02
CA ILE A 77 9.25 2.20 -2.97
C ILE A 77 9.22 2.92 -1.63
N GLY A 78 8.14 2.68 -0.89
CA GLY A 78 7.90 3.29 0.42
C GLY A 78 8.50 2.45 1.53
N LYS A 79 7.68 2.21 2.56
CA LYS A 79 8.02 1.29 3.64
C LYS A 79 7.85 -0.16 3.17
N ILE A 80 8.89 -0.96 3.29
CA ILE A 80 8.92 -2.32 2.76
C ILE A 80 9.60 -3.27 3.76
N PRO A 81 8.97 -4.42 4.09
CA PRO A 81 9.60 -5.47 4.89
C PRO A 81 10.62 -6.25 4.04
N LEU A 82 11.88 -6.28 4.48
CA LEU A 82 12.92 -7.09 3.87
C LEU A 82 13.26 -8.28 4.78
N LYS A 83 13.45 -9.44 4.15
CA LYS A 83 13.89 -10.68 4.79
C LYS A 83 15.20 -11.14 4.19
N ILE A 84 16.06 -11.67 5.04
CA ILE A 84 17.18 -12.49 4.60
C ILE A 84 16.77 -13.94 4.88
N ILE A 85 16.80 -14.77 3.84
CA ILE A 85 16.57 -16.21 3.95
C ILE A 85 17.84 -16.96 3.58
N ASN A 86 18.12 -18.08 4.23
CA ASN A 86 19.22 -18.98 3.86
C ASN A 86 18.80 -20.00 2.78
N SER A 87 19.68 -20.91 2.35
CA SER A 87 19.36 -21.94 1.33
C SER A 87 18.31 -22.94 1.78
N THR A 88 18.12 -23.14 3.09
CA THR A 88 17.05 -24.01 3.62
C THR A 88 15.70 -23.29 3.65
N GLY A 89 15.67 -22.00 3.34
CA GLY A 89 14.47 -21.15 3.37
C GLY A 89 14.13 -20.60 4.75
N GLU A 90 15.01 -20.76 5.73
CA GLU A 90 14.85 -20.20 7.07
C GLU A 90 15.13 -18.69 7.06
N GLU A 91 14.28 -17.95 7.76
CA GLU A 91 14.43 -16.52 7.96
C GLU A 91 15.56 -16.24 8.96
N VAL A 92 16.60 -15.55 8.51
CA VAL A 92 17.78 -15.21 9.34
C VAL A 92 17.84 -13.73 9.71
N ALA A 93 17.08 -12.88 9.04
CA ALA A 93 16.85 -11.49 9.46
C ALA A 93 15.54 -10.94 8.89
N TYR A 94 14.91 -10.02 9.61
CA TYR A 94 13.69 -9.32 9.17
C TYR A 94 13.64 -7.89 9.67
N GLN A 95 13.43 -6.93 8.77
CA GLN A 95 13.24 -5.53 9.17
C GLN A 95 12.43 -4.75 8.14
N VAL A 96 11.60 -3.82 8.60
CA VAL A 96 10.91 -2.86 7.74
C VAL A 96 11.80 -1.63 7.51
N PHE A 97 12.03 -1.30 6.25
CA PHE A 97 12.81 -0.13 5.82
C PHE A 97 11.93 0.88 5.11
N ASP A 98 12.17 2.17 5.30
CA ASP A 98 11.60 3.22 4.45
C ASP A 98 12.58 3.51 3.31
N LEU A 99 12.23 3.13 2.08
CA LEU A 99 13.08 3.29 0.90
C LEU A 99 12.70 4.51 0.05
N LYS A 100 11.90 5.45 0.57
CA LYS A 100 11.53 6.67 -0.17
C LYS A 100 12.72 7.47 -0.67
N GLU A 101 13.83 7.45 0.08
CA GLU A 101 15.07 8.14 -0.27
C GLU A 101 15.76 7.55 -1.51
N MET A 102 15.40 6.33 -1.95
CA MET A 102 15.86 5.78 -3.23
C MET A 102 15.25 6.49 -4.45
N GLY A 103 14.24 7.34 -4.22
CA GLY A 103 13.57 8.10 -5.26
C GLY A 103 12.77 7.24 -6.23
N LYS A 104 12.48 7.81 -7.40
CA LYS A 104 11.78 7.13 -8.49
C LYS A 104 12.77 6.26 -9.26
N ILE A 105 12.45 4.98 -9.46
CA ILE A 105 13.26 4.06 -10.28
C ILE A 105 12.64 4.04 -11.69
N PRO A 106 13.37 4.47 -12.74
CA PRO A 106 12.86 4.52 -14.10
C PRO A 106 12.38 3.15 -14.64
N PRO A 107 11.59 3.14 -15.73
CA PRO A 107 11.25 1.92 -16.45
C PRO A 107 12.49 1.10 -16.85
N CYS A 108 12.41 -0.23 -16.81
CA CYS A 108 13.46 -1.15 -17.25
C CYS A 108 14.85 -0.79 -16.69
N SER A 109 14.92 -0.47 -15.40
CA SER A 109 16.17 -0.03 -14.77
C SER A 109 16.34 -0.59 -13.36
N ALA A 110 17.57 -0.63 -12.86
CA ALA A 110 17.88 -1.04 -11.51
C ALA A 110 18.64 0.03 -10.73
N ARG A 111 18.32 0.12 -9.43
CA ARG A 111 18.86 1.10 -8.49
C ARG A 111 19.66 0.38 -7.41
N PRO A 112 20.95 0.69 -7.20
CA PRO A 112 21.68 0.19 -6.05
C PRO A 112 21.18 0.84 -4.76
N GLY A 113 21.14 0.07 -3.68
CA GLY A 113 20.71 0.50 -2.36
C GLY A 113 21.53 -0.14 -1.26
N LYS A 114 21.50 0.48 -0.08
CA LYS A 114 22.09 -0.05 1.15
C LYS A 114 21.10 0.08 2.30
N VAL A 115 20.99 -0.98 3.09
CA VAL A 115 20.18 -1.00 4.31
C VAL A 115 20.99 -1.57 5.47
N TYR A 116 20.57 -1.24 6.69
CA TYR A 116 21.23 -1.70 7.91
C TYR A 116 20.21 -2.36 8.83
N PHE A 117 20.26 -3.69 8.94
CA PHE A 117 19.44 -4.42 9.90
C PHE A 117 19.99 -4.20 11.31
N ASN A 118 19.11 -3.94 12.27
CA ASN A 118 19.48 -3.83 13.67
C ASN A 118 19.78 -5.22 14.24
N LYS A 119 20.73 -5.32 15.19
CA LYS A 119 21.10 -6.59 15.85
C LYS A 119 19.91 -7.44 16.32
N GLY A 120 18.90 -6.82 16.95
CA GLY A 120 17.71 -7.54 17.44
C GLY A 120 16.79 -8.11 16.35
N ASN A 121 17.02 -7.71 15.10
CA ASN A 121 16.29 -8.12 13.91
C ASN A 121 17.09 -9.12 13.04
N VAL A 122 18.24 -9.57 13.54
CA VAL A 122 19.07 -10.62 12.95
C VAL A 122 19.00 -11.82 13.90
N PHE A 123 18.56 -12.97 13.40
CA PHE A 123 18.19 -14.14 14.20
C PHE A 123 19.31 -15.20 14.26
N VAL A 124 20.45 -14.90 13.65
CA VAL A 124 21.63 -15.76 13.60
C VAL A 124 22.88 -14.97 14.02
N ASP A 125 23.86 -15.66 14.58
CA ASP A 125 25.12 -15.03 15.00
C ASP A 125 26.00 -14.65 13.80
N GLU A 126 25.95 -15.45 12.73
CA GLU A 126 26.72 -15.26 11.49
C GLU A 126 25.88 -15.59 10.26
N ILE A 127 25.98 -14.73 9.23
CA ILE A 127 25.43 -15.00 7.89
C ILE A 127 26.58 -15.55 7.04
N LYS A 128 26.44 -16.79 6.57
CA LYS A 128 27.44 -17.41 5.70
C LYS A 128 27.43 -16.72 4.34
N HIS A 129 28.62 -16.44 3.81
CA HIS A 129 28.83 -15.55 2.67
C HIS A 129 28.08 -15.98 1.39
N ASP A 130 27.80 -17.27 1.21
CA ASP A 130 27.22 -17.83 -0.02
C ASP A 130 25.85 -18.52 0.19
N ASP A 131 25.26 -18.38 1.38
CA ASP A 131 24.09 -19.15 1.79
C ASP A 131 22.94 -18.22 2.23
N TRP A 132 22.64 -17.21 1.41
CA TRP A 132 21.54 -16.29 1.69
C TRP A 132 20.97 -15.62 0.44
N LYS A 133 19.74 -15.12 0.57
CA LYS A 133 19.09 -14.24 -0.41
C LYS A 133 18.38 -13.12 0.33
N LEU A 134 18.51 -11.90 -0.18
CA LEU A 134 17.60 -10.82 0.19
C LEU A 134 16.30 -11.05 -0.56
N VAL A 135 15.21 -11.22 0.17
CA VAL A 135 13.89 -11.31 -0.41
C VAL A 135 13.02 -10.23 0.17
N PHE A 136 12.12 -9.81 -0.69
CA PHE A 136 10.90 -9.21 -0.26
C PHE A 136 10.13 -10.21 0.60
N ASP A 137 9.71 -9.82 1.82
CA ASP A 137 8.67 -10.58 2.49
C ASP A 137 7.44 -10.62 1.57
N GLY A 138 6.82 -11.79 1.39
CA GLY A 138 5.88 -12.13 0.29
C GLY A 138 4.64 -11.23 0.11
N ASN A 139 4.57 -10.13 0.84
CA ASN A 139 3.63 -9.02 0.72
C ASN A 139 4.19 -7.84 -0.06
N ILE A 140 5.12 -8.05 -0.99
CA ILE A 140 5.65 -6.96 -1.84
C ILE A 140 4.92 -6.99 -3.16
N GLN A 141 3.69 -6.52 -3.04
CA GLN A 141 3.21 -5.62 -4.06
C GLN A 141 3.91 -4.29 -3.78
N ALA A 142 4.69 -3.77 -4.72
CA ALA A 142 4.78 -2.32 -4.81
C ALA A 142 3.33 -1.83 -4.73
N VAL A 143 2.97 -1.15 -3.64
CA VAL A 143 1.57 -0.86 -3.35
C VAL A 143 1.09 0.07 -4.45
N LYS A 144 0.55 -0.52 -5.52
CA LYS A 144 -0.09 0.22 -6.60
C LYS A 144 -1.34 0.75 -5.95
N TYR A 145 -1.34 2.01 -5.57
CA TYR A 145 -2.57 2.64 -5.12
C TYR A 145 -3.52 2.71 -6.31
N ALA A 146 -4.79 2.37 -6.09
CA ALA A 146 -5.80 2.58 -7.11
C ALA A 146 -6.00 4.09 -7.29
N GLU A 147 -6.04 4.55 -8.54
CA GLU A 147 -6.51 5.89 -8.87
C GLU A 147 -8.04 5.85 -8.81
N ILE A 148 -8.60 6.44 -7.76
CA ILE A 148 -10.02 6.39 -7.48
C ILE A 148 -10.66 7.74 -7.82
N GLU A 149 -11.71 7.68 -8.62
CA GLU A 149 -12.64 8.78 -8.85
C GLU A 149 -14.09 8.31 -8.63
N PHE A 150 -15.02 9.23 -8.42
CA PHE A 150 -16.43 8.86 -8.30
C PHE A 150 -17.00 8.40 -9.63
N GLU A 151 -17.80 7.33 -9.62
CA GLU A 151 -18.42 6.79 -10.85
C GLU A 151 -19.54 7.68 -11.37
N LYS A 152 -20.47 8.08 -10.50
CA LYS A 152 -21.50 9.10 -10.73
C LYS A 152 -21.93 9.70 -9.41
N PHE A 153 -22.14 11.01 -9.40
CA PHE A 153 -22.84 11.69 -8.32
C PHE A 153 -24.36 11.60 -8.54
N PRO A 154 -25.17 11.63 -7.47
CA PRO A 154 -26.60 11.88 -7.58
C PRO A 154 -26.91 13.11 -8.44
N GLU A 155 -27.96 13.05 -9.27
CA GLU A 155 -28.28 14.08 -10.27
C GLU A 155 -28.60 15.45 -9.64
N ASP A 156 -29.13 15.44 -8.43
CA ASP A 156 -29.52 16.58 -7.62
C ASP A 156 -28.37 17.20 -6.80
N MET A 157 -27.17 16.64 -6.88
CA MET A 157 -26.02 17.11 -6.13
C MET A 157 -25.45 18.42 -6.71
N THR A 158 -25.25 19.42 -5.85
CA THR A 158 -24.66 20.70 -6.26
C THR A 158 -23.17 20.56 -6.59
N GLU A 159 -22.64 21.42 -7.46
CA GLU A 159 -21.20 21.44 -7.76
C GLU A 159 -20.33 21.66 -6.51
N LYS A 160 -20.84 22.43 -5.54
CA LYS A 160 -20.17 22.63 -4.25
C LYS A 160 -20.03 21.31 -3.49
N ASP A 161 -21.09 20.50 -3.47
CA ASP A 161 -21.08 19.22 -2.77
C ASP A 161 -20.18 18.21 -3.49
N LYS A 162 -20.22 18.16 -4.82
CA LYS A 162 -19.30 17.33 -5.63
C LYS A 162 -17.84 17.67 -5.34
N ASN A 163 -17.51 18.96 -5.26
CA ASN A 163 -16.16 19.40 -4.91
C ASN A 163 -15.77 18.99 -3.49
N ALA A 164 -16.69 19.05 -2.52
CA ALA A 164 -16.41 18.59 -1.16
C ALA A 164 -16.08 17.09 -1.10
N PHE A 165 -16.76 16.26 -1.89
CA PHE A 165 -16.45 14.83 -2.00
C PHE A 165 -15.10 14.58 -2.70
N ASN A 166 -14.80 15.30 -3.78
CA ASN A 166 -13.52 15.20 -4.47
C ASN A 166 -12.37 15.60 -3.55
N ASP A 167 -12.50 16.72 -2.84
CA ASP A 167 -11.53 17.18 -1.84
C ASP A 167 -11.34 16.14 -0.74
N PHE A 168 -12.42 15.50 -0.30
CA PHE A 168 -12.34 14.43 0.70
C PHE A 168 -11.51 13.24 0.20
N LEU A 169 -11.68 12.80 -1.07
CA LEU A 169 -10.85 11.74 -1.65
C LEU A 169 -9.35 12.08 -1.64
N THR A 170 -8.98 13.35 -1.82
CA THR A 170 -7.57 13.78 -1.78
C THR A 170 -6.97 13.75 -0.37
N LYS A 171 -7.79 13.88 0.67
CA LYS A 171 -7.36 14.00 2.07
C LYS A 171 -7.28 12.66 2.80
N ILE A 172 -8.09 11.68 2.40
CA ILE A 172 -8.09 10.35 3.02
C ILE A 172 -6.91 9.49 2.54
N ARG A 173 -6.55 8.48 3.34
CA ARG A 173 -5.45 7.55 3.00
C ARG A 173 -5.74 6.85 1.67
N LYS A 174 -4.74 6.80 0.77
CA LYS A 174 -4.81 6.06 -0.49
C LYS A 174 -5.14 4.58 -0.25
N ILE A 175 -5.89 3.99 -1.17
CA ILE A 175 -6.28 2.58 -1.15
C ILE A 175 -5.39 1.78 -2.10
N GLU A 176 -4.97 0.60 -1.68
CA GLU A 176 -4.13 -0.29 -2.49
C GLU A 176 -4.99 -0.99 -3.57
N LYS A 177 -4.39 -1.36 -4.70
CA LYS A 177 -5.07 -2.14 -5.73
C LYS A 177 -5.53 -3.47 -5.13
N GLY A 178 -6.74 -3.89 -5.50
CA GLY A 178 -7.40 -5.07 -4.95
C GLY A 178 -8.06 -4.87 -3.58
N GLN A 179 -7.91 -3.71 -2.93
CA GLN A 179 -8.54 -3.45 -1.64
C GLN A 179 -9.88 -2.74 -1.77
N PHE A 180 -10.70 -2.89 -0.74
CA PHE A 180 -11.95 -2.19 -0.54
C PHE A 180 -11.88 -1.37 0.75
N ALA A 181 -12.33 -0.12 0.72
CA ALA A 181 -12.32 0.74 1.90
C ALA A 181 -13.62 1.54 2.02
N ALA A 182 -14.09 1.72 3.25
CA ALA A 182 -15.20 2.58 3.59
C ALA A 182 -14.73 3.68 4.54
N ASN A 183 -15.19 4.91 4.30
CA ASN A 183 -14.84 6.06 5.12
C ASN A 183 -16.10 6.88 5.42
N VAL A 184 -16.17 7.43 6.64
CA VAL A 184 -17.23 8.37 7.02
C VAL A 184 -16.89 9.73 6.44
N PHE A 185 -17.79 10.28 5.64
CA PHE A 185 -17.70 11.65 5.14
C PHE A 185 -18.29 12.62 6.16
N THR A 186 -19.52 12.36 6.61
CA THR A 186 -20.21 13.17 7.61
C THR A 186 -21.18 12.33 8.44
N MET A 187 -21.44 12.81 9.65
CA MET A 187 -22.52 12.35 10.52
C MET A 187 -23.29 13.59 10.98
N LEU A 188 -24.60 13.63 10.74
CA LEU A 188 -25.45 14.76 11.10
C LEU A 188 -26.67 14.24 11.86
N GLN A 189 -27.01 14.87 12.99
CA GLN A 189 -28.24 14.59 13.71
C GLN A 189 -29.35 15.55 13.25
N TYR A 190 -30.50 14.99 12.88
CA TYR A 190 -31.70 15.75 12.61
C TYR A 190 -32.42 16.14 13.89
N LYS A 191 -33.32 17.13 13.80
CA LYS A 191 -34.11 17.61 14.94
C LYS A 191 -35.01 16.54 15.57
N ASN A 192 -35.38 15.51 14.81
CA ASN A 192 -36.17 14.37 15.29
C ASN A 192 -35.32 13.26 15.94
N GLY A 193 -34.01 13.47 16.09
CA GLY A 193 -33.08 12.51 16.69
C GLY A 193 -32.43 11.54 15.69
N ASP A 194 -33.00 11.39 14.48
CA ASP A 194 -32.43 10.56 13.43
C ASP A 194 -31.00 11.02 13.07
N ILE A 195 -30.12 10.07 12.74
CA ILE A 195 -28.74 10.34 12.34
C ILE A 195 -28.60 10.04 10.83
N LEU A 196 -28.22 11.05 10.06
CA LEU A 196 -27.76 10.89 8.68
C LEU A 196 -26.27 10.56 8.68
N LEU A 197 -25.93 9.36 8.21
CA LEU A 197 -24.57 8.92 7.94
C LEU A 197 -24.30 9.03 6.44
N THR A 198 -23.27 9.79 6.06
CA THR A 198 -22.78 9.82 4.68
C THR A 198 -21.45 9.08 4.61
N LEU A 199 -21.42 8.02 3.82
CA LEU A 199 -20.29 7.11 3.68
C LEU A 199 -19.73 7.17 2.25
N VAL A 200 -18.42 7.04 2.13
CA VAL A 200 -17.72 6.91 0.85
C VAL A 200 -17.04 5.55 0.81
N PHE A 201 -17.47 4.73 -0.14
CA PHE A 201 -16.86 3.44 -0.45
C PHE A 201 -15.90 3.58 -1.62
N ARG A 202 -14.77 2.91 -1.56
CA ARG A 202 -13.70 2.93 -2.58
C ARG A 202 -13.33 1.52 -2.95
N ASN A 203 -13.45 1.20 -4.22
CA ASN A 203 -13.08 -0.08 -4.79
C ASN A 203 -11.76 0.05 -5.54
N GLY A 204 -10.67 -0.45 -4.94
CA GLY A 204 -9.36 -0.53 -5.57
C GLY A 204 -9.14 -1.77 -6.44
N ALA A 205 -10.11 -2.70 -6.50
CA ALA A 205 -10.02 -3.88 -7.34
C ALA A 205 -10.22 -3.56 -8.82
N ASP A 206 -9.75 -4.45 -9.68
CA ASP A 206 -9.91 -4.36 -11.14
C ASP A 206 -11.26 -4.95 -11.61
N GLU A 207 -12.13 -5.35 -10.67
CA GLU A 207 -13.49 -5.86 -10.91
C GLU A 207 -14.55 -5.09 -10.08
N GLU A 208 -15.82 -5.19 -10.46
CA GLU A 208 -16.95 -4.61 -9.72
C GLU A 208 -17.15 -5.33 -8.38
N VAL A 209 -17.38 -4.57 -7.31
CA VAL A 209 -17.72 -5.09 -5.98
C VAL A 209 -19.18 -4.83 -5.69
N THR A 210 -19.93 -5.88 -5.34
CA THR A 210 -21.30 -5.76 -4.84
C THR A 210 -21.31 -5.87 -3.32
N LEU A 211 -21.96 -4.91 -2.65
CA LEU A 211 -22.16 -4.94 -1.21
C LEU A 211 -23.64 -5.17 -0.91
N GLU A 212 -23.98 -6.32 -0.33
CA GLU A 212 -25.36 -6.67 0.02
C GLU A 212 -25.72 -6.30 1.46
N LYS A 213 -24.72 -6.31 2.35
CA LYS A 213 -24.90 -6.14 3.78
C LYS A 213 -23.86 -5.19 4.34
N LEU A 214 -24.29 -4.28 5.20
CA LEU A 214 -23.46 -3.27 5.82
C LEU A 214 -23.72 -3.24 7.33
N PRO A 215 -22.89 -3.92 8.14
CA PRO A 215 -22.96 -3.80 9.59
C PRO A 215 -22.37 -2.45 10.02
N LEU A 216 -23.12 -1.69 10.82
CA LEU A 216 -22.71 -0.40 11.36
C LEU A 216 -22.91 -0.39 12.87
N THR A 217 -21.87 0.03 13.58
CA THR A 217 -21.91 0.33 15.01
C THR A 217 -21.38 1.73 15.24
N LEU A 218 -22.09 2.54 16.01
CA LEU A 218 -21.62 3.85 16.44
C LEU A 218 -21.30 3.80 17.93
N GLU A 219 -20.08 4.17 18.29
CA GLU A 219 -19.58 4.21 19.66
C GLU A 219 -19.30 5.66 20.08
N ASP A 220 -19.51 5.99 21.34
CA ASP A 220 -19.04 7.25 21.91
C ASP A 220 -17.55 7.20 22.31
N GLU A 221 -17.05 8.29 22.90
CA GLU A 221 -15.67 8.40 23.37
C GLU A 221 -15.27 7.36 24.44
N ASN A 222 -16.25 6.84 25.19
CA ASN A 222 -16.07 5.82 26.22
C ASN A 222 -16.17 4.40 25.66
N LYS A 223 -16.42 4.26 24.35
CA LYS A 223 -16.73 3.01 23.64
C LYS A 223 -18.09 2.41 23.99
N ASP A 224 -19.00 3.21 24.54
CA ASP A 224 -20.38 2.78 24.72
C ASP A 224 -21.10 2.81 23.37
N VAL A 225 -21.91 1.78 23.11
CA VAL A 225 -22.66 1.65 21.86
C VAL A 225 -23.85 2.62 21.87
N ILE A 226 -23.89 3.52 20.88
CA ILE A 226 -25.02 4.41 20.59
C ILE A 226 -26.05 3.68 19.73
N PHE A 227 -25.61 2.92 18.72
CA PHE A 227 -26.44 1.94 18.02
C PHE A 227 -25.56 0.85 17.39
N SER A 228 -26.12 -0.34 17.15
CA SER A 228 -25.51 -1.38 16.33
C SER A 228 -26.59 -2.04 15.46
N ALA A 229 -26.41 -2.03 14.14
CA ALA A 229 -27.41 -2.53 13.20
C ALA A 229 -26.80 -3.08 11.90
N MET A 230 -27.49 -4.03 11.29
CA MET A 230 -27.16 -4.57 9.96
C MET A 230 -28.09 -3.95 8.92
N TYR A 231 -27.53 -3.29 7.91
CA TYR A 231 -28.28 -2.72 6.80
C TYR A 231 -28.20 -3.65 5.58
N THR A 232 -29.35 -3.92 4.95
CA THR A 232 -29.41 -4.60 3.65
C THR A 232 -29.39 -3.55 2.56
N LEU A 233 -28.49 -3.71 1.58
CA LEU A 233 -28.35 -2.82 0.43
C LEU A 233 -28.84 -3.54 -0.83
N GLU A 234 -29.74 -2.90 -1.56
CA GLU A 234 -30.22 -3.42 -2.84
C GLU A 234 -29.38 -2.84 -3.99
N ASP A 235 -28.78 -3.74 -4.79
CA ASP A 235 -28.02 -3.40 -6.00
C ASP A 235 -26.89 -2.36 -5.79
N PHE A 236 -26.29 -2.32 -4.59
CA PHE A 236 -25.18 -1.43 -4.30
C PHE A 236 -23.86 -1.99 -4.82
N LYS A 237 -23.62 -1.71 -6.11
CA LYS A 237 -22.41 -2.06 -6.87
C LYS A 237 -21.44 -0.89 -6.95
N ILE A 238 -20.16 -1.18 -6.94
CA ILE A 238 -19.10 -0.17 -7.08
C ILE A 238 -18.16 -0.65 -8.17
N SER A 239 -18.08 0.12 -9.25
CA SER A 239 -17.26 -0.23 -10.41
C SER A 239 -15.77 -0.35 -10.04
N ALA A 240 -15.02 -1.10 -10.86
CA ALA A 240 -13.57 -1.24 -10.71
C ALA A 240 -12.86 0.13 -10.66
N GLN A 241 -11.96 0.32 -9.69
CA GLN A 241 -11.19 1.56 -9.49
C GLN A 241 -12.07 2.82 -9.32
N LYS A 242 -13.26 2.70 -8.70
CA LYS A 242 -14.18 3.82 -8.46
C LYS A 242 -14.56 4.00 -7.00
N ALA A 243 -15.13 5.16 -6.70
CA ALA A 243 -15.80 5.47 -5.44
C ALA A 243 -17.30 5.66 -5.61
N ARG A 244 -18.06 5.27 -4.58
CA ARG A 244 -19.50 5.47 -4.48
C ARG A 244 -19.90 6.05 -3.13
N ILE A 245 -20.91 6.92 -3.16
CA ILE A 245 -21.47 7.53 -1.96
C ILE A 245 -22.69 6.71 -1.53
N LEU A 246 -22.82 6.48 -0.22
CA LEU A 246 -24.01 5.91 0.39
C LEU A 246 -24.46 6.80 1.54
N SER A 247 -25.73 7.16 1.53
CA SER A 247 -26.37 7.87 2.64
C SER A 247 -27.31 6.91 3.36
N VAL A 248 -27.12 6.77 4.67
CA VAL A 248 -27.93 5.90 5.54
C VAL A 248 -28.57 6.78 6.62
N VAL A 249 -29.88 6.65 6.81
CA VAL A 249 -30.59 7.28 7.93
C VAL A 249 -30.79 6.25 9.02
N VAL A 250 -30.13 6.46 10.15
CA VAL A 250 -30.32 5.70 11.40
C VAL A 250 -31.49 6.35 12.12
N LYS A 251 -32.54 5.56 12.40
CA LYS A 251 -33.73 6.07 13.07
C LYS A 251 -33.49 6.22 14.57
N ASN A 252 -34.09 7.25 15.16
CA ASN A 252 -33.93 7.52 16.58
C ASN A 252 -34.41 6.36 17.48
N ASP A 253 -35.37 5.57 17.01
CA ASP A 253 -35.97 4.45 17.75
C ASP A 253 -35.02 3.26 17.97
N ILE A 254 -33.94 3.15 17.19
CA ILE A 254 -32.91 2.11 17.35
C ILE A 254 -31.68 2.60 18.10
N LEU A 255 -31.68 3.85 18.60
CA LEU A 255 -30.59 4.37 19.41
C LEU A 255 -30.71 3.83 20.85
N LEU A 256 -29.58 3.42 21.42
CA LEU A 256 -29.47 2.88 22.76
C LEU A 256 -29.20 3.96 23.81
N LYS A 257 -28.90 5.19 23.37
CA LYS A 257 -28.59 6.35 24.23
C LYS A 257 -29.35 7.57 23.72
N ASP A 258 -29.95 8.32 24.64
CA ASP A 258 -30.68 9.55 24.33
C ASP A 258 -29.76 10.77 24.18
N GLU A 259 -28.61 10.77 24.85
CA GLU A 259 -27.61 11.84 24.81
C GLU A 259 -26.22 11.28 24.45
N PHE A 260 -25.61 11.86 23.40
CA PHE A 260 -24.26 11.54 22.95
C PHE A 260 -23.69 12.69 22.11
N ASP A 261 -22.36 12.80 22.06
CA ASP A 261 -21.66 13.79 21.23
C ASP A 261 -21.15 13.14 19.94
N LEU A 262 -21.82 13.41 18.82
CA LEU A 262 -21.43 12.90 17.50
C LEU A 262 -20.04 13.35 17.05
N THR A 263 -19.52 14.48 17.56
CA THR A 263 -18.18 14.96 17.18
C THR A 263 -17.06 14.11 17.75
N ARG A 264 -17.37 13.33 18.78
CA ARG A 264 -16.45 12.39 19.45
C ARG A 264 -16.81 10.94 19.21
N ALA A 265 -17.93 10.69 18.54
CA ALA A 265 -18.37 9.36 18.19
C ALA A 265 -17.53 8.74 17.07
N LYS A 266 -17.41 7.42 17.09
CA LYS A 266 -16.68 6.63 16.12
C LYS A 266 -17.60 5.60 15.48
N LEU A 267 -17.71 5.64 14.15
CA LEU A 267 -18.40 4.61 13.38
C LEU A 267 -17.45 3.43 13.10
N ILE A 268 -17.96 2.22 13.26
CA ILE A 268 -17.28 0.96 13.01
C ILE A 268 -18.12 0.12 12.04
N PHE A 269 -17.47 -0.52 11.09
CA PHE A 269 -18.09 -1.38 10.07
C PHE A 269 -18.17 -2.84 10.54
N SER A 270 -18.69 -3.05 11.74
CA SER A 270 -18.90 -4.36 12.34
C SER A 270 -20.06 -4.29 13.33
N LEU A 271 -20.66 -5.43 13.67
CA LEU A 271 -21.63 -5.49 14.75
C LEU A 271 -20.92 -5.57 16.11
N ARG A 272 -21.59 -5.07 17.15
CA ARG A 272 -21.24 -5.32 18.55
C ARG A 272 -22.51 -5.65 19.33
N ASP A 273 -22.34 -6.54 20.29
CA ASP A 273 -23.36 -6.91 21.26
C ASP A 273 -23.42 -5.89 22.41
#